data_AF-A0AAV3WDU2-F1
#
_entry.id   AF-A0AAV3WDU2-F1
#
_cell.length_a   1.000
_cell.length_b   1.000
_cell.length_c   1.000
_cell.angle_alpha   90.00
_cell.angle_beta   90.00
_cell.angle_gamma   90.00
#
_symmetry.space_group_name_H-M   'P 1'
#
loop_
_entity.id
_entity.type
_entity.pdbx_description
1 polymer ?
#
loop_
_entity_poly.entity_id
_entity_poly.type
_entity_poly.pdbx_seq_one_letter_code
_entity_poly.pdbx_strand_id
1 'polypeptide(L)' 'MLIIAGVLVGFGTRLGSGCTSGHGICGISRLSKRSIIATMSFMFAGFITVYVVRHMLGAI' A
#
# COMPACT_ATOMS: atom_id res chain seq x y z
N MET A 1 1.19 -14.40 -12.57
CA MET A 1 0.51 -13.55 -11.56
C MET A 1 1.23 -12.23 -11.29
N LEU A 2 2.56 -12.17 -11.35
CA LEU A 2 3.34 -10.96 -11.02
C LEU A 2 3.09 -9.75 -11.93
N ILE A 3 2.80 -9.96 -13.22
CA ILE A 3 2.55 -8.87 -14.18
C ILE A 3 1.24 -8.13 -13.82
N ILE A 4 0.16 -8.88 -13.58
CA ILE A 4 -1.14 -8.31 -13.20
C ILE A 4 -1.04 -7.61 -11.84
N ALA A 5 -0.39 -8.24 -10.86
CA ALA A 5 -0.16 -7.63 -9.56
C ALA A 5 0.69 -6.34 -9.67
N GLY A 6 1.72 -6.34 -10.50
CA GLY A 6 2.59 -5.19 -10.74
C GLY A 6 1.87 -4.03 -11.41
N VAL A 7 1.00 -4.29 -12.39
CA VAL A 7 0.17 -3.25 -13.02
C VAL A 7 -0.84 -2.68 -12.03
N LEU A 8 -1.50 -3.52 -11.23
CA LEU A 8 -2.49 -3.08 -10.25
C LEU A 8 -1.85 -2.22 -9.14
N VAL A 9 -0.71 -2.65 -8.61
CA VAL A 9 0.07 -1.91 -7.59
C VAL A 9 0.66 -0.64 -8.19
N GLY A 10 1.20 -0.71 -9.40
CA GLY A 10 1.75 0.45 -10.12
C GLY A 10 0.68 1.52 -10.40
N PHE A 11 -0.53 1.11 -10.76
CA PHE A 11 -1.66 2.02 -10.96
C PHE A 11 -2.11 2.65 -9.63
N GLY A 12 -2.17 1.86 -8.55
CA GLY A 12 -2.52 2.34 -7.21
C GLY A 12 -1.53 3.38 -6.65
N THR A 13 -0.22 3.17 -6.85
CA THR A 13 0.81 4.14 -6.41
C THR A 13 0.77 5.44 -7.21
N ARG A 14 0.39 5.37 -8.49
CA ARG A 14 0.20 6.56 -9.33
C ARG A 14 -1.03 7.38 -8.93
N LEU A 15 -2.13 6.71 -8.58
CA LEU A 15 -3.33 7.35 -8.01
C LEU A 15 -3.05 8.00 -6.65
N GLY A 16 -2.19 7.40 -5.83
CA GLY A 16 -1.73 7.96 -4.55
C GLY A 16 -0.74 9.12 -4.66
N SER A 17 -0.42 9.59 -5.87
CA SER A 17 0.59 10.63 -6.15
C SER A 17 1.96 10.33 -5.54
N GLY A 18 2.30 9.06 -5.30
CA GLY A 18 3.62 8.66 -4.83
C GLY A 18 3.71 7.22 -4.34
N CYS A 19 4.93 6.82 -4.01
CA CYS A 19 5.23 5.49 -3.50
C CYS A 19 5.17 5.45 -1.97
N THR A 20 4.93 4.27 -1.40
CA THR A 20 4.91 4.00 0.04
C THR A 20 6.20 4.46 0.73
N SER A 21 7.35 4.30 0.06
CA SER A 21 8.66 4.77 0.52
C SER A 21 8.78 6.31 0.51
N GLY A 22 8.32 6.96 -0.56
CA GLY A 22 8.40 8.43 -0.70
C GLY A 22 7.49 9.18 0.27
N HIS A 23 6.27 8.68 0.51
CA HIS A 23 5.36 9.24 1.52
C HIS A 23 5.81 8.87 2.95
N GLY A 24 6.34 7.66 3.16
CA GLY A 24 6.80 7.21 4.46
C GLY A 24 8.02 7.99 4.98
N ILE A 25 9.03 8.24 4.15
CA ILE A 25 10.31 8.81 4.64
C ILE A 25 10.30 10.34 4.56
N CYS A 26 10.01 10.92 3.37
CA CYS A 26 9.97 12.37 3.19
C CYS A 26 8.69 13.01 3.76
N GLY A 27 7.56 12.29 3.72
CA GLY A 27 6.26 12.81 4.15
C GLY A 27 6.03 12.78 5.67
N ILE A 28 6.49 11.73 6.36
CA ILE A 28 6.48 11.68 7.84
C ILE A 28 7.49 12.68 8.43
N SER A 29 8.66 12.83 7.81
CA SER A 29 9.69 13.79 8.25
C SER A 29 9.19 15.25 8.26
N ARG A 30 8.22 15.58 7.39
CA ARG A 30 7.58 16.91 7.33
C ARG A 30 6.30 17.04 8.15
N LEU A 31 5.97 16.04 8.98
CA LEU A 31 4.79 15.97 9.86
C LEU A 31 3.44 16.26 9.15
N SER A 32 3.32 15.90 7.87
CA SER A 32 2.11 16.19 7.11
C SER A 32 1.06 15.10 7.31
N LYS A 33 -0.06 15.45 7.97
CA LYS A 33 -1.19 14.55 8.27
C LYS A 33 -1.72 13.81 7.04
N ARG A 34 -1.67 14.44 5.85
CA ARG A 34 -2.08 13.82 4.58
C ARG A 34 -1.20 12.62 4.19
N SER A 35 0.09 12.67 4.50
CA SER A 35 1.03 11.60 4.17
C SER A 35 0.86 10.37 5.07
N ILE A 36 0.53 10.61 6.34
CA ILE A 36 0.21 9.55 7.31
C ILE A 36 -1.03 8.77 6.88
N ILE A 37 -2.08 9.48 6.47
CA ILE A 37 -3.33 8.86 5.99
C ILE A 37 -3.08 8.03 4.72
N ALA A 38 -2.32 8.56 3.77
CA ALA A 38 -1.97 7.83 2.55
C ALA A 38 -1.17 6.54 2.86
N THR A 39 -0.24 6.62 3.81
CA THR A 39 0.57 5.47 4.24
C THR A 39 -0.29 4.43 4.97
N MET A 40 -1.18 4.85 5.89
CA MET A 40 -2.10 3.95 6.57
C MET A 40 -3.02 3.22 5.58
N SER A 41 -3.60 3.92 4.60
CA SER A 41 -4.48 3.28 3.60
C SER A 41 -3.75 2.20 2.78
N PHE A 42 -2.50 2.45 2.40
CA PHE A 42 -1.68 1.45 1.70
C PHE A 42 -1.36 0.24 2.59
N MET A 43 -0.95 0.48 3.83
CA MET A 43 -0.65 -0.57 4.79
C MET A 43 -1.89 -1.41 5.11
N PHE A 44 -3.05 -0.76 5.23
CA PHE A 44 -4.33 -1.40 5.51
C PHE A 44 -4.80 -2.29 4.35
N ALA A 45 -4.65 -1.82 3.10
CA ALA A 45 -4.93 -2.65 1.93
C ALA A 45 -4.04 -3.90 1.87
N GLY A 46 -2.76 -3.78 2.22
CA GLY A 46 -1.84 -4.92 2.33
C GLY A 46 -2.25 -5.89 3.44
N PHE A 47 -2.62 -5.37 4.61
CA PHE A 47 -3.14 -6.16 5.73
C PHE A 47 -4.41 -6.93 5.34
N ILE A 48 -5.38 -6.27 4.70
CA ILE A 48 -6.59 -6.93 4.20
C ILE A 48 -6.24 -8.01 3.18
N THR A 49 -5.34 -7.71 2.25
CA THR A 49 -4.93 -8.69 1.22
C THR A 49 -4.33 -9.93 1.86
N VAL A 50 -3.41 -9.78 2.81
CA VAL A 50 -2.82 -10.91 3.55
C VAL A 50 -3.87 -11.60 4.42
N TYR A 51 -4.75 -10.87 5.10
CA TYR A 51 -5.82 -11.45 5.91
C TYR A 51 -6.76 -12.32 5.07
N VAL A 52 -7.19 -11.82 3.91
CA VAL A 52 -8.04 -12.57 2.97
C VAL A 52 -7.28 -13.78 2.41
N VAL A 53 -6.04 -13.61 1.96
CA VAL A 53 -5.25 -14.72 1.40
C VAL A 53 -4.92 -15.78 2.46
N ARG A 54 -4.57 -15.38 3.68
CA ARG A 54 -4.20 -16.28 4.78
C ARG A 54 -5.43 -16.98 5.36
N HIS A 55 -6.56 -16.27 5.51
CA HIS A 55 -7.74 -16.79 6.19
C HIS A 55 -8.75 -17.46 5.26
N MET A 56 -8.89 -16.99 4.01
CA MET A 56 -9.83 -17.58 3.04
C MET A 56 -9.16 -18.57 2.08
N LEU A 57 -7.89 -18.34 1.69
CA LEU A 57 -7.18 -19.25 0.77
C LEU A 57 -6.36 -20.33 1.47
N GLY A 58 -6.23 -20.30 2.80
CA GLY A 58 -5.53 -21.34 3.56
C GLY A 58 -4.07 -21.53 3.12
N ALA A 59 -3.39 -20.45 2.73
CA ALA A 59 -1.98 -20.51 2.34
C ALA A 59 -1.11 -20.78 3.58
N ILE A 60 -0.81 -22.08 3.78
CA ILE A 60 0.08 -22.66 4.79
C ILE A 60 1.50 -22.13 4.59
#